data_AF-A0A2D4N244-F1
#
_entry.id   AF-A0A2D4N244-F1
#
_cell.length_a   1.000
_cell.length_b   1.000
_cell.length_c   1.000
_cell.angle_alpha   90.00
_cell.angle_beta   90.00
_cell.angle_gamma   90.00
#
_symmetry.space_group_name_H-M   'P 1'
#
loop_
_entity.id
_entity.type
_entity.pdbx_description
1 polymer ?
#
loop_
_entity_poly.entity_id
_entity_poly.type
_entity_poly.pdbx_seq_one_letter_code
_entity_poly.pdbx_strand_id
1 'polypeptide(L)'
;MAYTILKLHKKRLLKMNLEDLREFLQEKIAASLQFEDDTVIEHLQASMAELRKMKFDLPPPPKSEEFPKTPLGMELSLNLLSVKSSIANNGQKTAISDFSNDKDVIIQSSPDKNPHCLNEGIDNSNMAIQE
;
A
#
# COMPACT_ATOMS: atom_id res chain seq x y z
N MET A 1 2.70 -19.61 1.40
CA MET A 1 2.48 -20.74 0.46
C MET A 1 3.06 -20.52 -0.93
N ALA A 2 2.76 -19.41 -1.61
CA ALA A 2 3.16 -19.21 -3.02
C ALA A 2 4.65 -19.49 -3.30
N TYR A 3 5.57 -18.94 -2.49
CA TYR A 3 7.00 -19.21 -2.61
C TYR A 3 7.33 -20.71 -2.57
N THR A 4 6.76 -21.47 -1.62
CA THR A 4 6.97 -22.92 -1.49
C THR A 4 6.46 -23.67 -2.72
N ILE A 5 5.27 -23.32 -3.22
CA ILE A 5 4.69 -23.94 -4.44
C ILE A 5 5.62 -23.71 -5.64
N LEU A 6 6.07 -22.47 -5.84
CA LEU A 6 7.00 -22.15 -6.92
C LEU A 6 8.35 -22.87 -6.73
N LYS A 7 8.83 -23.00 -5.50
CA LYS A 7 10.07 -23.70 -5.16
C LYS A 7 9.99 -25.19 -5.47
N LEU A 8 8.88 -25.85 -5.13
CA LEU A 8 8.63 -27.27 -5.43
C LEU A 8 8.66 -27.55 -6.94
N HIS A 9 8.09 -26.65 -7.75
CA HIS A 9 8.04 -26.81 -9.21
C HIS A 9 9.18 -26.11 -9.98
N LYS A 10 10.22 -25.60 -9.30
CA LYS A 10 11.29 -24.78 -9.92
C LYS A 10 11.86 -25.36 -11.21
N LYS A 11 12.18 -26.67 -11.22
CA LYS A 11 12.77 -27.33 -12.39
C LYS A 11 11.84 -27.35 -13.62
N ARG A 12 10.53 -27.42 -13.38
CA ARG A 12 9.50 -27.43 -14.43
C ARG A 12 9.24 -26.03 -14.94
N LEU A 13 9.08 -25.06 -14.03
CA LEU A 13 8.84 -23.66 -14.36
C LEU A 13 9.95 -23.07 -15.26
N LEU A 14 11.22 -23.41 -14.98
CA LEU A 14 12.37 -22.90 -15.75
C LEU A 14 12.46 -23.44 -17.18
N LYS A 15 11.68 -24.46 -17.55
CA LYS A 15 11.68 -25.07 -18.88
C LYS A 15 10.50 -24.65 -19.75
N MET A 16 9.52 -23.96 -19.18
CA MET A 16 8.28 -23.57 -19.86
C MET A 16 8.44 -22.24 -20.58
N ASN A 17 7.77 -22.09 -21.73
CA ASN A 17 7.56 -20.78 -22.35
C ASN A 17 6.49 -19.99 -21.57
N LEU A 18 6.24 -18.71 -21.93
CA LEU A 18 5.30 -17.87 -21.19
C LEU A 18 3.85 -18.39 -21.20
N GLU A 19 3.41 -18.94 -22.33
CA GLU A 19 2.05 -19.46 -22.51
C GLU A 19 1.84 -20.72 -21.65
N ASP A 20 2.77 -21.67 -21.74
CA ASP A 20 2.76 -22.91 -20.96
C ASP A 20 2.89 -22.62 -19.46
N LEU A 21 3.70 -21.62 -19.09
CA LEU A 21 3.88 -21.18 -17.71
C LEU A 21 2.59 -20.62 -17.14
N ARG A 22 1.88 -19.78 -17.91
CA ARG A 22 0.58 -19.22 -17.52
C ARG A 22 -0.43 -20.34 -17.29
N GLU A 23 -0.60 -21.22 -18.27
CA GLU A 23 -1.53 -22.36 -18.16
C GLU A 23 -1.19 -23.23 -16.95
N PHE A 24 0.10 -23.51 -16.74
CA PHE A 24 0.54 -24.34 -15.61
C PHE A 24 0.24 -23.70 -14.25
N LEU A 25 0.52 -22.40 -14.08
CA LEU A 25 0.28 -21.69 -12.83
C LEU A 25 -1.21 -21.50 -12.53
N GLN A 26 -2.01 -21.21 -13.56
CA GLN A 26 -3.42 -20.85 -13.40
C GLN A 26 -4.36 -22.05 -13.39
N GLU A 27 -4.07 -23.09 -14.17
CA GLU A 27 -4.97 -24.24 -14.33
C GLU A 27 -4.44 -25.47 -13.58
N LYS A 28 -3.21 -25.89 -13.88
CA LYS A 28 -2.67 -27.17 -13.39
C LYS A 28 -2.36 -27.13 -11.89
N ILE A 29 -1.56 -26.15 -11.46
CA ILE A 29 -1.19 -25.98 -10.03
C ILE A 29 -2.41 -25.63 -9.19
N ALA A 30 -3.33 -24.81 -9.72
CA ALA A 30 -4.54 -24.42 -9.02
C ALA A 30 -5.45 -25.62 -8.72
N ALA A 31 -5.48 -26.61 -9.61
CA ALA A 31 -6.23 -27.84 -9.40
C ALA A 31 -5.54 -28.80 -8.42
N SER A 32 -4.21 -28.98 -8.52
CA SER A 32 -3.45 -29.85 -7.62
C SER A 32 -1.95 -29.56 -7.67
N LEU A 33 -1.30 -29.65 -6.51
CA LEU A 33 0.16 -29.51 -6.39
C LEU A 33 0.93 -30.75 -6.83
N GLN A 34 0.27 -31.90 -7.04
CA GLN A 34 0.92 -33.17 -7.40
C GLN A 34 1.90 -33.69 -6.33
N PHE A 35 1.67 -33.31 -5.07
CA PHE A 35 2.42 -33.77 -3.90
C PHE A 35 1.44 -34.18 -2.80
N GLU A 36 1.88 -35.07 -1.92
CA GLU A 36 1.13 -35.42 -0.71
C GLU A 36 1.06 -34.21 0.23
N ASP A 37 -0.08 -34.03 0.89
CA ASP A 37 -0.34 -32.86 1.73
C ASP A 37 0.69 -32.75 2.87
N ASP A 38 1.00 -33.86 3.54
CA ASP A 38 2.00 -33.88 4.61
C ASP A 38 3.39 -33.42 4.13
N THR A 39 3.76 -33.80 2.91
CA THR A 39 5.04 -33.38 2.30
C THR A 39 5.02 -31.88 1.99
N VAL A 40 3.89 -31.34 1.54
CA VAL A 40 3.73 -29.92 1.27
C VAL A 40 3.83 -29.11 2.56
N ILE A 41 3.24 -29.60 3.66
CA ILE A 41 3.32 -28.95 4.98
C ILE A 41 4.76 -28.94 5.50
N GLU A 42 5.50 -30.04 5.37
CA GLU A 42 6.92 -30.09 5.75
C GLU A 42 7.76 -29.05 4.97
N HIS A 43 7.57 -29.00 3.64
CA HIS A 43 8.27 -28.02 2.79
C HIS A 43 7.89 -26.58 3.10
N LEU A 44 6.62 -26.34 3.47
CA LEU A 44 6.17 -25.03 3.91
C LEU A 44 6.90 -24.62 5.19
N GLN A 45 6.93 -25.47 6.19
CA GLN A 45 7.58 -25.19 7.48
C GLN A 45 9.07 -24.89 7.29
N ALA A 46 9.76 -25.71 6.48
CA ALA A 46 11.17 -25.48 6.14
C ALA A 46 11.37 -24.15 5.41
N SER A 47 10.51 -23.81 4.45
CA SER A 47 10.56 -22.54 3.72
C SER A 47 10.33 -21.34 4.65
N MET A 48 9.38 -21.44 5.58
CA MET A 48 9.12 -20.39 6.57
C MET A 48 10.30 -20.19 7.52
N ALA A 49 10.96 -21.28 7.95
CA ALA A 49 12.16 -21.21 8.78
C ALA A 49 13.34 -20.55 8.03
N GLU A 50 13.51 -20.89 6.75
CA GLU A 50 14.52 -20.27 5.87
C GLU A 50 14.29 -18.76 5.73
N LEU A 51 13.06 -18.34 5.42
CA LEU A 51 12.73 -16.92 5.27
C LEU A 51 12.94 -16.13 6.58
N ARG A 52 12.57 -16.71 7.73
CA ARG A 52 12.85 -16.12 9.05
C ARG A 52 14.34 -15.92 9.29
N LYS A 53 15.15 -16.94 9.00
CA LYS A 53 16.62 -16.87 9.13
C LYS A 53 17.21 -15.76 8.26
N MET A 54 16.62 -15.51 7.10
CA MET A 54 17.05 -14.47 6.16
C MET A 54 16.39 -13.10 6.37
N LYS A 55 15.52 -12.94 7.38
CA LYS A 55 14.73 -11.71 7.62
C LYS A 55 13.83 -11.30 6.44
N PHE A 56 13.29 -12.29 5.72
CA PHE A 56 12.34 -12.10 4.61
C PHE A 56 10.91 -12.57 4.97
N ASP A 57 10.64 -12.95 6.22
CA ASP A 57 9.30 -13.39 6.63
C ASP A 57 8.34 -12.21 6.84
N LEU A 58 8.87 -11.06 7.24
CA LEU A 58 8.13 -9.82 7.45
C LEU A 58 8.53 -8.78 6.40
N PRO A 59 7.57 -7.99 5.91
CA PRO A 59 7.89 -6.80 5.13
C PRO A 59 8.71 -5.82 5.99
N PRO A 60 9.49 -4.94 5.35
CA PRO A 60 10.13 -3.85 6.08
C PRO A 60 9.08 -3.00 6.81
N PRO A 61 9.41 -2.43 7.98
CA PRO A 61 8.51 -1.52 8.67
C PRO A 61 8.08 -0.37 7.76
N PRO A 62 6.80 0.06 7.84
CA PRO A 62 6.31 1.17 7.03
C PRO A 62 7.08 2.45 7.34
N LYS A 63 7.39 3.22 6.30
CA LYS A 63 8.04 4.54 6.45
C LYS A 63 7.03 5.56 7.00
N SER A 64 7.52 6.61 7.67
CA SER A 64 6.68 7.73 8.15
C SER A 64 5.80 8.36 7.06
N GLU A 65 6.25 8.27 5.80
CA GLU A 65 5.54 8.75 4.63
C GLU A 65 4.32 7.90 4.22
N GLU A 66 4.30 6.62 4.59
CA GLU A 66 3.21 5.67 4.33
C GLU A 66 2.07 5.81 5.34
N PHE A 67 2.33 6.45 6.49
CA PHE A 67 1.31 6.74 7.47
C PHE A 67 0.42 7.91 7.01
N PRO A 68 -0.89 7.90 7.33
CA PRO A 68 -1.77 9.02 7.06
C PRO A 68 -1.21 10.32 7.66
N LYS A 69 -0.95 11.31 6.80
CA LYS A 69 -0.45 12.63 7.21
C LYS A 69 -1.59 13.60 7.57
N THR A 70 -2.80 13.31 7.09
CA THR A 70 -4.00 14.10 7.35
C THR A 70 -4.81 13.44 8.46
N PRO A 71 -5.32 14.22 9.43
CA PRO A 71 -6.19 13.68 10.46
C PRO A 71 -7.49 13.15 9.84
N LEU A 72 -8.07 12.15 10.49
CA LEU A 72 -9.36 11.59 10.11
C LEU A 72 -10.44 12.68 10.17
N GLY A 73 -11.30 12.75 9.15
CA GLY A 73 -12.40 13.72 9.10
C GLY A 73 -12.04 15.07 8.48
N MET A 74 -10.83 15.25 7.94
CA MET A 74 -10.48 16.44 7.16
C MET A 74 -11.20 16.39 5.80
N GLU A 75 -12.03 17.39 5.52
CA GLU A 75 -12.76 17.50 4.25
C GLU A 75 -11.77 17.78 3.11
N LEU A 76 -11.76 16.92 2.09
CA LEU A 76 -11.07 17.20 0.84
C LEU A 76 -11.98 18.11 0.01
N SER A 77 -11.59 19.38 -0.16
CA SER A 77 -12.29 20.30 -1.07
C SER A 77 -12.19 19.78 -2.50
N LEU A 78 -13.13 18.94 -2.91
CA LEU A 78 -13.27 18.50 -4.29
C LEU A 78 -13.81 19.69 -5.08
N ASN A 79 -12.93 20.35 -5.84
CA ASN A 79 -13.35 21.35 -6.80
C ASN A 79 -14.00 20.59 -7.98
N LEU A 80 -15.30 20.32 -7.84
CA LEU A 80 -16.11 19.67 -8.87
C LEU A 80 -16.21 20.62 -10.07
N LEU A 81 -15.29 20.48 -11.02
CA LEU A 81 -15.46 21.09 -12.34
C LEU A 81 -16.72 20.46 -12.95
N SER A 82 -17.75 21.28 -13.07
CA SER A 82 -19.04 20.92 -13.66
C SER A 82 -18.80 20.40 -15.09
N VAL A 83 -18.86 19.08 -15.26
CA VAL A 83 -18.94 18.48 -16.60
C VAL A 83 -20.33 18.76 -17.12
N LYS A 84 -20.47 19.86 -17.87
CA LYS A 84 -21.69 20.17 -18.60
C LYS A 84 -21.90 19.07 -19.65
N SER A 85 -22.85 18.16 -19.42
CA SER A 85 -23.28 17.20 -20.43
C SER A 85 -23.97 17.94 -21.56
N SER A 86 -23.28 18.13 -22.68
CA SER A 86 -23.93 18.55 -23.93
C SER A 86 -24.48 17.31 -24.62
N ILE A 87 -25.79 17.10 -24.49
CA ILE A 87 -26.54 16.25 -25.42
C ILE A 87 -26.89 17.14 -26.60
N ALA A 88 -26.19 16.96 -27.72
CA ALA A 88 -26.60 17.47 -29.02
C ALA A 88 -26.24 16.43 -30.10
N ASN A 89 -27.28 15.90 -30.71
CA ASN A 89 -27.26 15.01 -31.86
C ASN A 89 -26.74 15.74 -33.11
N ASN A 90 -25.83 15.08 -33.84
CA ASN A 90 -25.43 15.29 -35.24
C ASN A 90 -24.59 16.55 -35.63
N GLY A 91 -23.36 16.31 -36.09
CA GLY A 91 -22.76 16.99 -37.25
C GLY A 91 -21.79 18.16 -37.04
N GLN A 92 -20.49 17.87 -37.21
CA GLN A 92 -19.39 18.76 -37.66
C GLN A 92 -18.57 19.64 -36.67
N LYS A 93 -17.26 19.33 -36.66
CA LYS A 93 -16.04 20.19 -36.70
C LYS A 93 -15.54 21.01 -35.48
N THR A 94 -14.31 20.65 -35.06
CA THR A 94 -13.15 21.45 -34.54
C THR A 94 -13.31 22.51 -33.45
N ALA A 95 -12.54 22.36 -32.36
CA ALA A 95 -11.47 23.27 -31.87
C ALA A 95 -11.01 22.76 -30.48
N ILE A 96 -9.79 22.22 -30.34
CA ILE A 96 -8.59 22.90 -29.80
C ILE A 96 -8.90 23.78 -28.58
N SER A 97 -8.37 23.40 -27.42
CA SER A 97 -7.71 24.35 -26.52
C SER A 97 -6.77 23.58 -25.59
N ASP A 98 -5.48 23.68 -25.91
CA ASP A 98 -4.38 23.59 -24.98
C ASP A 98 -4.60 24.54 -23.79
N PHE A 99 -3.95 24.27 -22.66
CA PHE A 99 -2.97 25.13 -22.01
C PHE A 99 -2.81 24.76 -20.53
N SER A 100 -1.55 24.50 -20.18
CA SER A 100 -0.98 24.56 -18.84
C SER A 100 -1.46 25.77 -18.03
N ASN A 101 -1.40 25.70 -16.71
CA ASN A 101 -0.73 26.72 -15.89
C ASN A 101 -0.58 26.26 -14.44
N ASP A 102 0.68 26.02 -14.08
CA ASP A 102 1.37 26.54 -12.89
C ASP A 102 0.71 27.81 -12.30
N LYS A 103 0.42 27.84 -10.99
CA LYS A 103 0.75 28.97 -10.11
C LYS A 103 0.52 28.65 -8.62
N ASP A 104 1.56 28.97 -7.87
CA ASP A 104 1.64 29.22 -6.44
C ASP A 104 0.46 30.05 -5.88
N VAL A 105 0.00 29.71 -4.68
CA VAL A 105 -0.71 30.67 -3.82
C VAL A 105 0.05 30.82 -2.51
N ILE A 106 0.72 31.97 -2.47
CA ILE A 106 1.44 32.60 -1.38
C ILE A 106 0.44 33.49 -0.60
N ILE A 107 0.52 33.40 0.74
CA ILE A 107 0.21 34.43 1.75
C ILE A 107 -1.27 34.74 2.05
N GLN A 108 -1.65 34.59 3.33
CA GLN A 108 -1.95 35.77 4.17
C GLN A 108 -1.88 35.46 5.67
N SER A 109 -1.03 36.24 6.34
CA SER A 109 -0.69 36.28 7.75
C SER A 109 -1.42 37.43 8.47
N SER A 110 -1.54 37.29 9.81
CA SER A 110 -1.71 38.31 10.88
C SER A 110 -3.13 38.68 11.37
N PRO A 111 -3.30 39.24 12.60
CA PRO A 111 -2.50 39.09 13.85
C PRO A 111 -3.32 39.01 15.18
N ASP A 112 -2.61 38.66 16.26
CA ASP A 112 -2.73 39.06 17.68
C ASP A 112 -4.01 38.83 18.52
N LYS A 113 -3.87 37.94 19.53
CA LYS A 113 -4.11 38.27 20.95
C LYS A 113 -3.51 37.20 21.88
N ASN A 114 -2.35 37.51 22.47
CA ASN A 114 -1.92 36.96 23.77
C ASN A 114 -2.59 37.77 24.89
N PRO A 115 -2.80 37.17 26.07
CA PRO A 115 -1.85 37.45 27.16
C PRO A 115 -1.51 36.23 28.04
N HIS A 116 -0.24 36.22 28.49
CA HIS A 116 0.35 35.72 29.75
C HIS A 116 -0.30 34.52 30.50
N CYS A 117 0.39 33.60 31.17
CA CYS A 117 1.78 33.12 31.37
C CYS A 117 1.67 32.14 32.58
N LEU A 118 2.71 31.31 32.81
CA LEU A 118 2.95 30.48 34.02
C LEU A 118 2.13 29.18 34.06
N ASN A 119 2.62 27.99 34.44
CA ASN A 119 3.87 27.52 35.04
C ASN A 119 3.96 25.98 34.91
N GLU A 120 5.16 25.47 35.16
CA GLU A 120 5.55 24.06 35.23
C GLU A 120 4.77 23.24 36.27
N GLY A 121 4.63 21.95 36.01
CA GLY A 121 4.14 20.95 36.97
C GLY A 121 4.35 19.54 36.46
N ILE A 122 5.59 19.06 36.53
CA ILE A 122 5.94 17.64 36.41
C ILE A 122 5.49 16.98 37.71
N ASP A 123 4.52 16.07 37.67
CA ASP A 123 4.29 15.11 38.76
C ASP A 123 4.22 13.70 38.20
N ASN A 124 5.40 13.07 38.15
CA ASN A 124 5.56 11.63 38.04
C ASN A 124 5.22 11.00 39.40
N SER A 125 4.07 10.32 39.49
CA SER A 125 3.76 9.47 40.63
C SER A 125 4.43 8.11 40.46
N ASN A 126 5.62 7.96 41.04
CA ASN A 126 6.30 6.67 41.22
C ASN A 126 5.58 5.83 42.29
N MET A 127 5.29 4.59 41.93
CA MET A 127 4.73 3.55 42.78
C MET A 127 5.81 3.04 43.75
N ALA A 128 5.66 3.36 45.04
CA ALA A 128 6.45 2.77 46.12
C ALA A 128 5.56 1.75 46.86
N ILE A 129 5.86 0.46 46.70
CA ILE A 129 5.50 -0.56 47.69
C ILE A 129 6.80 -1.29 48.05
N GLN A 130 7.09 -1.19 49.34
CA GLN A 130 8.24 -1.68 50.05
C GLN A 130 7.96 -3.10 50.58
N GLU A 131 9.05 -3.81 50.89
CA GLU A 131 9.26 -5.21 51.29
C GLU A 131 8.14 -5.94 52.05
#